data_AF-A0AAU5A2L1-F1
#
_entry.id   AF-A0AAU5A2L1-F1
#
_cell.length_a   1.000
_cell.length_b   1.000
_cell.length_c   1.000
_cell.angle_alpha   90.00
_cell.angle_beta   90.00
_cell.angle_gamma   90.00
#
_symmetry.space_group_name_H-M   'P 1'
#
loop_
_entity.id
_entity.type
_entity.pdbx_description
1 polymer ?
#
loop_
_entity_poly.entity_id
_entity_poly.type
_entity_poly.pdbx_seq_one_letter_code
_entity_poly.pdbx_strand_id
1 'polypeptide(L)' 'MTREQALTQAVIAADNATDLAREADRMAHHNDFRPQTPAFAAAGALWADVAVAYAAIAQALPETTPED' A
#
# COMPACT_ATOMS: atom_id res chain seq x y z
N MET A 1 -10.73 -15.73 0.77
CA MET A 1 -9.57 -14.98 1.31
C MET A 1 -9.48 -15.27 2.79
N THR A 2 -8.32 -15.68 3.28
CA THR A 2 -8.05 -15.87 4.72
C THR A 2 -7.52 -14.58 5.37
N ARG A 3 -7.51 -14.51 6.70
CA ARG A 3 -6.90 -13.39 7.43
C ARG A 3 -5.44 -13.18 7.04
N GLU A 4 -4.68 -14.26 6.92
CA GLU A 4 -3.27 -14.22 6.50
C GLU A 4 -3.10 -13.70 5.07
N GLN A 5 -3.96 -14.13 4.13
CA GLN A 5 -3.95 -13.60 2.77
C GLN A 5 -4.24 -12.10 2.74
N ALA A 6 -5.23 -11.64 3.52
CA ALA A 6 -5.53 -10.21 3.63
C ALA A 6 -4.37 -9.42 4.26
N LEU A 7 -3.73 -9.92 5.32
CA LEU A 7 -2.53 -9.30 5.89
C LEU A 7 -1.37 -9.26 4.89
N THR A 8 -1.16 -10.32 4.13
CA THR A 8 -0.12 -10.38 3.08
C THR A 8 -0.37 -9.30 2.03
N GLN A 9 -1.61 -9.13 1.57
CA GLN A 9 -1.96 -8.07 0.62
C GLN A 9 -1.81 -6.68 1.22
N ALA A 10 -2.14 -6.50 2.51
CA ALA A 10 -1.93 -5.24 3.22
C ALA A 10 -0.44 -4.84 3.26
N VAL A 11 0.45 -5.80 3.54
CA VAL A 11 1.91 -5.59 3.56
C VAL A 11 2.41 -5.26 2.15
N ILE A 12 2.02 -6.03 1.13
CA ILE A 12 2.42 -5.75 -0.27
C ILE A 12 1.99 -4.34 -0.68
N ALA A 13 0.77 -3.93 -0.35
CA ALA A 13 0.28 -2.59 -0.66
C ALA A 13 1.08 -1.50 0.09
N ALA A 14 1.43 -1.71 1.36
CA ALA A 14 2.24 -0.79 2.14
C ALA A 14 3.68 -0.64 1.58
N ASP A 15 4.27 -1.73 1.09
CA ASP A 15 5.59 -1.70 0.43
C ASP A 15 5.53 -0.86 -0.86
N ASN A 16 4.52 -1.08 -1.70
CA ASN A 16 4.31 -0.27 -2.91
C ASN A 16 4.12 1.23 -2.58
N ALA A 17 3.33 1.54 -1.55
CA ALA A 17 3.15 2.92 -1.10
C ALA A 17 4.48 3.57 -0.68
N THR A 18 5.31 2.81 0.03
CA THR A 18 6.64 3.26 0.50
C THR A 18 7.57 3.54 -0.67
N ASP A 19 7.63 2.64 -1.67
CA ASP A 19 8.51 2.81 -2.82
C ASP A 19 8.09 4.00 -3.70
N LEU A 20 6.80 4.22 -3.87
CA LEU A 20 6.26 5.38 -4.58
C LEU A 20 6.51 6.70 -3.82
N ALA A 21 6.42 6.69 -2.50
CA ALA A 21 6.78 7.85 -1.68
C ALA A 21 8.28 8.19 -1.82
N ARG A 22 9.16 7.18 -1.82
CA ARG A 22 10.60 7.37 -2.08
C ARG A 22 10.87 7.91 -3.48
N GLU A 23 10.12 7.45 -4.49
CA GLU A 23 10.24 7.98 -5.85
C GLU A 23 9.76 9.44 -5.92
N ALA A 24 8.63 9.76 -5.31
CA ALA A 24 8.11 11.12 -5.24
C ALA A 24 9.14 12.09 -4.61
N ASP A 25 9.78 11.65 -3.52
CA ASP A 25 10.84 12.40 -2.85
C ASP A 25 12.07 12.58 -3.76
N ARG A 26 12.54 11.51 -4.42
CA ARG A 26 13.64 11.60 -5.39
C ARG A 26 13.34 12.57 -6.53
N MET A 27 12.15 12.49 -7.11
CA MET A 27 11.72 13.38 -8.19
C MET A 27 11.60 14.84 -7.71
N ALA A 28 11.19 15.08 -6.46
CA ALA A 28 11.05 16.42 -5.91
C ALA A 28 12.40 17.16 -5.81
N HIS A 29 13.49 16.41 -5.66
CA HIS A 29 14.87 16.93 -5.58
C HIS A 29 15.55 17.08 -6.94
N HIS A 30 14.92 16.65 -8.04
CA HIS A 30 15.46 16.78 -9.40
C HIS A 30 14.65 17.79 -10.22
N ASN A 31 15.24 18.93 -10.60
CA ASN A 31 14.53 20.03 -11.26
C ASN A 31 13.73 19.60 -12.50
N ASP A 32 14.29 18.71 -13.32
CA ASP A 32 13.64 18.23 -14.55
C ASP A 32 12.48 17.26 -14.29
N PHE A 33 12.46 16.61 -13.13
CA PHE A 33 11.47 15.58 -12.80
C PHE A 33 10.49 15.99 -11.71
N ARG A 34 10.69 17.16 -11.09
CA ARG A 34 9.76 17.75 -10.11
C ARG A 34 8.29 17.78 -10.56
N PRO A 35 7.95 17.99 -11.85
CA PRO A 35 6.56 17.89 -12.30
C PRO A 35 5.94 16.50 -12.15
N GLN A 36 6.73 15.43 -12.00
CA GLN A 36 6.26 14.06 -11.83
C GLN A 36 5.98 13.70 -10.37
N THR A 37 6.53 14.45 -9.40
CA THR A 37 6.30 14.24 -7.96
C THR A 37 4.83 14.03 -7.60
N PRO A 38 3.85 14.83 -8.10
CA PRO A 38 2.45 14.64 -7.76
C PRO A 38 1.89 13.29 -8.20
N ALA A 39 2.34 12.74 -9.34
CA ALA A 39 1.86 11.46 -9.85
C ALA A 39 2.31 10.30 -8.95
N PHE A 40 3.59 10.29 -8.56
CA PHE A 40 4.12 9.29 -7.63
C PHE A 40 3.50 9.42 -6.23
N ALA A 41 3.32 10.65 -5.74
CA ALA A 41 2.67 10.89 -4.46
C ALA A 41 1.20 10.41 -4.44
N ALA A 42 0.44 10.70 -5.50
CA ALA A 42 -0.94 10.24 -5.63
C ALA A 42 -1.05 8.71 -5.72
N ALA A 43 -0.15 8.07 -6.47
CA ALA A 43 -0.11 6.61 -6.54
C ALA A 43 0.27 5.98 -5.20
N GLY A 44 1.23 6.58 -4.48
CA GLY A 44 1.62 6.12 -3.13
C GLY A 44 0.47 6.23 -2.12
N ALA A 45 -0.28 7.33 -2.17
CA ALA A 45 -1.47 7.51 -1.32
C ALA A 45 -2.55 6.46 -1.62
N LEU A 46 -2.81 6.15 -2.90
CA LEU A 46 -3.77 5.12 -3.28
C LEU A 46 -3.36 3.74 -2.73
N TRP A 47 -2.08 3.37 -2.83
CA TRP A 47 -1.59 2.11 -2.27
C TRP A 47 -1.67 2.05 -0.74
N ALA A 48 -1.47 3.19 -0.05
CA ALA A 48 -1.69 3.27 1.39
C ALA A 48 -3.16 3.02 1.76
N ASP A 49 -4.10 3.59 1.01
CA ASP A 49 -5.54 3.35 1.21
C ASP A 49 -5.89 1.86 1.00
N VAL A 50 -5.31 1.23 -0.03
CA VAL A 50 -5.47 -0.21 -0.28
C VAL A 50 -4.90 -1.04 0.87
N ALA A 51 -3.75 -0.67 1.43
CA ALA A 51 -3.17 -1.34 2.58
C ALA A 51 -4.09 -1.27 3.81
N VAL A 52 -4.66 -0.09 4.08
CA VAL A 52 -5.64 0.10 5.17
C VAL A 52 -6.89 -0.74 4.94
N ALA A 53 -7.40 -0.80 3.71
CA ALA A 53 -8.56 -1.61 3.37
C ALA A 53 -8.31 -3.11 3.63
N TYR A 54 -7.18 -3.65 3.18
CA TYR A 54 -6.83 -5.05 3.43
C TYR A 54 -6.59 -5.34 4.91
N ALA A 55 -5.98 -4.42 5.65
CA ALA A 55 -5.80 -4.55 7.10
C ALA A 55 -7.15 -4.55 7.84
N ALA A 56 -8.12 -3.74 7.41
CA ALA A 56 -9.47 -3.75 7.95
C ALA A 56 -10.20 -5.07 7.64
N ILE A 57 -10.05 -5.60 6.42
CA ILE A 57 -10.61 -6.91 6.06
C ILE A 57 -9.99 -8.01 6.92
N ALA A 58 -8.67 -8.00 7.11
CA ALA A 58 -7.99 -8.97 7.97
C ALA A 58 -8.51 -8.96 9.40
N GLN A 59 -8.82 -7.78 9.95
CA GLN A 59 -9.40 -7.63 11.30
C GLN A 59 -10.83 -8.19 11.40
N ALA A 60 -11.59 -8.16 10.30
CA ALA A 60 -12.94 -8.71 10.25
C ALA A 60 -12.99 -10.23 10.03
N LEU A 61 -11.86 -10.85 9.64
CA LEU A 61 -11.77 -12.29 9.40
C LEU A 61 -11.37 -13.05 10.67
N PRO A 62 -11.98 -14.23 10.93
CA PRO A 62 -11.55 -15.09 12.02
C PRO A 62 -10.10 -15.57 11.82
N GLU A 63 -9.40 -15.82 12.94
CA GLU A 63 -7.98 -16.26 12.92
C GLU A 63 -7.79 -17.64 12.30
N THR A 64 -8.82 -18.46 12.34
CA THR A 64 -8.84 -19.81 11.79
C THR A 64 -10.06 -19.95 10.89
N THR A 65 -9.85 -20.43 9.66
CA THR A 65 -10.93 -21.07 8.91
C THR A 65 -11.37 -22.26 9.77
N PRO A 66 -12.66 -22.44 10.10
CA PRO A 66 -13.10 -23.71 10.65
C PRO A 66 -12.76 -24.79 9.62
N GLU A 67 -11.84 -25.68 9.93
CA GLU A 67 -11.77 -26.97 9.27
C GLU A 67 -13.02 -27.73 9.72
N ASP A 68 -14.01 -27.83 8.83
CA ASP A 68 -15.10 -28.81 8.93
C ASP A 68 -14.58 -30.21 8.52
#